data_AF-A0A9C7QG20-F1
#
_entry.id   AF-A0A9C7QG20-F1
#
_cell.length_a   1.000
_cell.length_b   1.000
_cell.length_c   1.000
_cell.angle_alpha   90.00
_cell.angle_beta   90.00
_cell.angle_gamma   90.00
#
_symmetry.space_group_name_H-M   'P 1'
#
loop_
_entity.id
_entity.type
_entity.pdbx_description
1 polymer ?
#
loop_
_entity_poly.entity_id
_entity_poly.type
_entity_poly.pdbx_seq_one_letter_code
_entity_poly.pdbx_strand_id
1 'polypeptide(L)'
;MKIKNISCTQFAGVRDRNITFNDGINVVFGKNESGKSTLVDLISRTLFQNARIDGRSDKDFMELYFPCKRRGSSITGDFADGIITFEDETGTYTLSKEWSKEPRCTLSAPDGTLRDQKSISAELKRILVYGEGVYSDMLLSSQRNTDSSLQTILDASRKTEAKQEISDAVSQAFAESDGISIDAIGQAIEAKISGIAGKHWDAERSQPARKSGRWATGLGDILKAYYALEDAREALDRIAQAQSDVDRTSADFSEKDSALRTAEGSFERFSRYAGMLALQNERRKNTDRLEKELKKLREILTVWPEITSGLDRARSLLAEKNGRETLDKYAAAKKLHDEMERLQGEYSGVPCPTDDEISRVKSAQRTVTSLENKLCGMNLSAAVKMLGGNSLEVTSVRTGEKLDITGERFALTEAVNIRIPGVMEMQLSPADVDIDEVSAKISAQQEMIHEIFERYSVSDIAGLEQLAKKIAAARTAAESAEMRLAALLGKTDYAGLESAAGDISGEPRPLEEIEAEIRTVCGTSDAARFITARETTVSAYAAEYGSISGLKAKAFDIATEFDKAKEAAESVSDIPEEYLGIADPESHLAALQGEAQAAKALREEALTDRTAAVSRLQSLTED
;
A
#
# COMPACT_ATOMS: atom_id res chain seq x y z
N MET A 1 -11.16 111.64 -29.68
CA MET A 1 -12.42 111.74 -28.91
C MET A 1 -12.37 110.83 -27.69
N LYS A 2 -12.78 111.33 -26.52
CA LYS A 2 -12.83 110.61 -25.23
C LYS A 2 -14.19 110.82 -24.56
N ILE A 3 -14.92 109.75 -24.27
CA ILE A 3 -16.26 109.84 -23.64
C ILE A 3 -16.08 110.08 -22.13
N LYS A 4 -16.76 111.09 -21.59
CA LYS A 4 -16.76 111.44 -20.16
C LYS A 4 -18.03 110.99 -19.45
N ASN A 5 -19.18 111.15 -20.10
CA ASN A 5 -20.47 110.82 -19.48
C ASN A 5 -21.49 110.37 -20.52
N ILE A 6 -22.36 109.45 -20.14
CA ILE A 6 -23.55 109.07 -20.90
C ILE A 6 -24.75 108.98 -19.96
N SER A 7 -25.86 109.59 -20.33
CA SER A 7 -27.11 109.52 -19.58
C SER A 7 -28.33 109.38 -20.48
N CYS A 8 -29.42 108.84 -19.93
CA CYS A 8 -30.73 108.80 -20.56
C CYS A 8 -31.84 108.81 -19.50
N THR A 9 -32.97 109.41 -19.84
CA THR A 9 -34.20 109.33 -19.07
C THR A 9 -34.89 107.99 -19.34
N GLN A 10 -35.01 107.62 -20.62
CA GLN A 10 -35.53 106.34 -21.07
C GLN A 10 -34.95 105.93 -22.42
N PHE A 11 -34.40 104.71 -22.50
CA PHE A 11 -33.86 104.13 -23.73
C PHE A 11 -33.97 102.60 -23.69
N ALA A 12 -34.68 102.01 -24.63
CA ALA A 12 -35.07 100.60 -24.64
C ALA A 12 -35.68 100.16 -23.29
N GLY A 13 -35.09 99.16 -22.63
CA GLY A 13 -35.50 98.69 -21.29
C GLY A 13 -34.88 99.47 -20.11
N VAL A 14 -34.02 100.45 -20.38
CA VAL A 14 -33.24 101.18 -19.37
C VAL A 14 -33.91 102.53 -19.09
N ARG A 15 -34.02 102.89 -17.80
CA ARG A 15 -34.59 104.17 -17.34
C ARG A 15 -33.67 104.83 -16.32
N ASP A 16 -33.66 106.15 -16.35
CA ASP A 16 -32.96 107.05 -15.42
C ASP A 16 -31.52 106.60 -15.13
N ARG A 17 -30.69 106.60 -16.18
CA ARG A 17 -29.27 106.25 -16.08
C ARG A 17 -28.41 107.47 -16.30
N ASN A 18 -27.38 107.59 -15.47
CA ASN A 18 -26.29 108.53 -15.64
C ASN A 18 -24.98 107.81 -15.28
N ILE A 19 -24.07 107.70 -16.24
CA ILE A 19 -22.83 106.93 -16.13
C ILE A 19 -21.66 107.79 -16.55
N THR A 20 -20.74 108.00 -15.62
CA THR A 20 -19.50 108.75 -15.81
C THR A 20 -18.34 107.79 -16.00
N PHE A 21 -17.50 108.06 -17.01
CA PHE A 21 -16.31 107.28 -17.34
C PHE A 21 -15.04 107.99 -16.89
N ASN A 22 -14.11 107.23 -16.33
CA ASN A 22 -12.80 107.71 -15.91
C ASN A 22 -11.72 107.34 -16.92
N ASP A 23 -10.52 107.87 -16.73
CA ASP A 23 -9.36 107.55 -17.56
C ASP A 23 -8.91 106.10 -17.33
N GLY A 24 -8.46 105.42 -18.41
CA GLY A 24 -8.03 104.04 -18.37
C GLY A 24 -9.14 103.02 -18.68
N ILE A 25 -9.09 101.86 -18.03
CA ILE A 25 -10.00 100.74 -18.30
C ILE A 25 -11.25 100.87 -17.41
N ASN A 26 -12.41 101.09 -18.02
CA ASN A 26 -13.70 101.11 -17.33
C ASN A 26 -14.39 99.75 -17.51
N VAL A 27 -14.69 99.05 -16.41
CA VAL A 27 -15.36 97.73 -16.44
C VAL A 27 -16.82 97.87 -16.01
N VAL A 28 -17.75 97.65 -16.95
CA VAL A 28 -19.19 97.62 -16.67
C VAL A 28 -19.64 96.18 -16.44
N PHE A 29 -19.94 95.83 -15.19
CA PHE A 29 -20.38 94.49 -14.80
C PHE A 29 -21.81 94.48 -14.24
N GLY A 30 -22.49 93.34 -14.32
CA GLY A 30 -23.88 93.17 -13.88
C GLY A 30 -24.45 91.83 -14.33
N LYS A 31 -25.61 91.42 -13.79
CA LYS A 31 -26.30 90.19 -14.20
C LYS A 31 -26.64 90.19 -15.69
N ASN A 32 -26.87 89.02 -16.28
CA ASN A 32 -27.41 88.96 -17.64
C ASN A 32 -28.72 89.76 -17.71
N GLU A 33 -28.95 90.43 -18.85
CA GLU A 33 -30.11 91.31 -19.07
C GLU A 33 -30.17 92.58 -18.20
N SER A 34 -29.10 92.93 -17.47
CA SER A 34 -29.05 94.18 -16.68
C SER A 34 -28.90 95.47 -17.51
N GLY A 35 -28.97 95.38 -18.84
CA GLY A 35 -28.82 96.51 -19.77
C GLY A 35 -27.37 96.87 -20.16
N LYS A 36 -26.39 95.97 -19.96
CA LYS A 36 -24.97 96.24 -20.32
C LYS A 36 -24.78 96.49 -21.81
N SER A 37 -25.28 95.61 -22.67
CA SER A 37 -25.22 95.79 -24.12
C SER A 37 -26.05 96.99 -24.59
N THR A 38 -27.18 97.24 -23.92
CA THR A 38 -28.02 98.43 -24.15
C THR A 38 -27.28 99.74 -23.88
N LEU A 39 -26.29 99.76 -22.98
CA LEU A 39 -25.44 100.93 -22.76
C LEU A 39 -24.51 101.21 -23.94
N VAL A 40 -23.93 100.16 -24.53
CA VAL A 40 -23.08 100.28 -25.72
C VAL A 40 -23.91 100.78 -26.90
N ASP A 41 -25.12 100.25 -27.06
CA ASP A 41 -26.08 100.72 -28.06
C ASP A 41 -26.50 102.17 -27.82
N LEU A 42 -26.72 102.59 -26.56
CA LEU A 42 -27.05 103.97 -26.23
C LEU A 42 -25.96 104.93 -26.69
N ILE A 43 -24.68 104.60 -26.46
CA ILE A 43 -23.54 105.40 -26.94
C ILE A 43 -23.57 105.48 -28.48
N SER A 44 -23.65 104.32 -29.15
CA SER A 44 -23.64 104.24 -30.61
C SER A 44 -24.80 105.04 -31.24
N ARG A 45 -26.03 104.81 -30.80
CA ARG A 45 -27.22 105.49 -31.34
C ARG A 45 -27.22 106.98 -31.01
N THR A 46 -26.75 107.39 -29.83
CA THR A 46 -26.63 108.82 -29.50
C THR A 46 -25.63 109.52 -30.43
N LEU A 47 -24.55 108.87 -30.86
CA LEU A 47 -23.60 109.47 -31.79
C LEU A 47 -24.14 109.47 -33.23
N PHE A 48 -24.59 108.33 -33.74
CA PHE A 48 -24.82 108.14 -35.19
C PHE A 48 -26.30 108.19 -35.62
N GLN A 49 -27.26 107.83 -34.78
CA GLN A 49 -28.68 107.85 -35.15
C GLN A 49 -29.18 109.29 -35.29
N ASN A 50 -29.88 109.60 -36.38
CA ASN A 50 -30.51 110.90 -36.58
C ASN A 50 -31.66 111.10 -35.58
N ALA A 51 -31.83 112.32 -35.06
CA ALA A 51 -32.92 112.64 -34.12
C ALA A 51 -34.29 112.58 -34.81
N ARG A 52 -34.35 113.02 -36.08
CA ARG A 52 -35.52 112.81 -36.95
C ARG A 52 -35.47 111.39 -37.50
N ILE A 53 -36.39 110.56 -37.05
CA ILE A 53 -36.57 109.17 -37.48
C ILE A 53 -37.74 109.08 -38.47
N ASP A 54 -37.63 108.21 -39.47
CA ASP A 54 -38.71 107.88 -40.41
C ASP A 54 -39.31 106.50 -40.08
N GLY A 55 -40.65 106.43 -40.11
CA GLY A 55 -41.43 105.26 -39.73
C GLY A 55 -41.08 103.97 -40.51
N ARG A 56 -40.53 104.11 -41.72
CA ARG A 56 -40.19 103.00 -42.60
C ARG A 56 -38.72 102.60 -42.53
N SER A 57 -37.79 103.54 -42.62
CA SER A 57 -36.34 103.24 -42.59
C SER A 57 -35.82 102.92 -41.19
N ASP A 58 -36.42 103.51 -40.15
CA ASP A 58 -35.98 103.34 -38.76
C ASP A 58 -36.90 102.40 -37.98
N LYS A 59 -37.64 101.52 -38.67
CA LYS A 59 -38.59 100.57 -38.06
C LYS A 59 -37.92 99.74 -36.96
N ASP A 60 -36.77 99.14 -37.26
CA ASP A 60 -36.03 98.28 -36.33
C ASP A 60 -35.51 99.10 -35.13
N PHE A 61 -35.08 100.33 -35.35
CA PHE A 61 -34.67 101.23 -34.26
C PHE A 61 -35.84 101.54 -33.33
N MET A 62 -37.03 101.85 -33.88
CA MET A 62 -38.22 102.13 -33.06
C MET A 62 -38.67 100.90 -32.27
N GLU A 63 -38.71 99.72 -32.90
CA GLU A 63 -39.12 98.48 -32.23
C GLU A 63 -38.16 98.07 -31.11
N LEU A 64 -36.86 98.33 -31.26
CA LEU A 64 -35.84 97.92 -30.29
C LEU A 64 -35.63 98.93 -29.14
N TYR A 65 -35.67 100.23 -29.44
CA TYR A 65 -35.17 101.26 -28.52
C TYR A 65 -36.24 102.19 -27.93
N PHE A 66 -37.50 102.14 -28.40
CA PHE A 66 -38.58 102.84 -27.71
C PHE A 66 -39.06 102.05 -26.47
N PRO A 67 -39.43 102.73 -25.36
CA PRO A 67 -39.79 102.04 -24.13
C PRO A 67 -41.10 101.23 -24.24
N CYS A 68 -41.00 99.91 -24.05
CA CYS A 68 -42.16 99.04 -23.99
C CYS A 68 -43.01 99.27 -22.72
N LYS A 69 -44.31 98.95 -22.80
CA LYS A 69 -45.25 99.04 -21.66
C LYS A 69 -44.82 98.07 -20.54
N ARG A 70 -44.57 98.61 -19.34
CA ARG A 70 -44.17 97.80 -18.17
C ARG A 70 -45.35 96.94 -17.69
N ARG A 71 -45.11 95.68 -17.31
CA ARG A 71 -46.12 94.86 -16.61
C ARG A 71 -46.64 95.63 -15.38
N GLY A 72 -47.94 95.91 -15.33
CA GLY A 72 -48.60 96.64 -14.24
C GLY A 72 -48.72 98.16 -14.38
N SER A 73 -48.23 98.79 -15.47
CA SER A 73 -48.39 100.23 -15.72
C SER A 73 -49.44 100.51 -16.79
N SER A 74 -50.26 101.55 -16.60
CA SER A 74 -51.18 102.07 -17.63
C SER A 74 -50.50 103.00 -18.63
N ILE A 75 -49.29 103.48 -18.33
CA ILE A 75 -48.55 104.46 -19.13
C ILE A 75 -47.42 103.75 -19.92
N THR A 76 -47.35 104.03 -21.22
CA THR A 76 -46.25 103.66 -22.14
C THR A 76 -45.43 104.92 -22.42
N GLY A 77 -44.09 104.81 -22.37
CA GLY A 77 -43.23 105.93 -22.74
C GLY A 77 -43.34 106.22 -24.23
N ASP A 78 -43.38 107.49 -24.62
CA ASP A 78 -43.60 107.96 -25.98
C ASP A 78 -42.35 108.57 -26.64
N PHE A 79 -41.22 108.57 -25.93
CA PHE A 79 -39.92 109.01 -26.45
C PHE A 79 -38.78 108.10 -25.97
N ALA A 80 -37.63 108.22 -26.63
CA ALA A 80 -36.35 107.74 -26.14
C ALA A 80 -35.34 108.89 -26.16
N ASP A 81 -34.37 108.90 -25.26
CA ASP A 81 -33.36 109.96 -25.21
C ASP A 81 -31.96 109.44 -24.89
N GLY A 82 -30.96 110.25 -25.23
CA GLY A 82 -29.56 110.00 -24.93
C GLY A 82 -28.78 111.30 -24.88
N ILE A 83 -27.96 111.47 -23.84
CA ILE A 83 -27.08 112.61 -23.65
C ILE A 83 -25.67 112.07 -23.46
N ILE A 84 -24.76 112.42 -24.37
CA ILE A 84 -23.36 112.03 -24.30
C ILE A 84 -22.46 113.27 -24.18
N THR A 85 -21.56 113.23 -23.20
CA THR A 85 -20.51 114.23 -23.02
C THR A 85 -19.18 113.60 -23.39
N PHE A 86 -18.44 114.25 -24.28
CA PHE A 86 -17.13 113.79 -24.74
C PHE A 86 -16.17 114.96 -24.94
N GLU A 87 -14.89 114.65 -24.94
CA GLU A 87 -13.78 115.60 -25.02
C GLU A 87 -12.89 115.27 -26.23
N ASP A 88 -12.42 116.29 -26.93
CA ASP A 88 -11.32 116.20 -27.88
C ASP A 88 -10.26 117.29 -27.57
N GLU A 89 -9.26 117.47 -28.44
CA GLU A 89 -8.21 118.48 -28.25
C GLU A 89 -8.74 119.93 -28.20
N THR A 90 -9.96 120.18 -28.70
CA THR A 90 -10.58 121.51 -28.79
C THR A 90 -11.51 121.84 -27.62
N GLY A 91 -11.94 120.84 -26.83
CA GLY A 91 -12.67 121.05 -25.59
C GLY A 91 -13.76 120.01 -25.31
N THR A 92 -14.70 120.36 -24.42
CA THR A 92 -15.79 119.47 -23.99
C THR A 92 -17.07 119.74 -24.77
N TYR A 93 -17.66 118.68 -25.31
CA TYR A 93 -18.89 118.68 -26.08
C TYR A 93 -19.98 117.89 -25.34
N THR A 94 -21.22 118.36 -25.40
CA THR A 94 -22.39 117.63 -24.92
C THR A 94 -23.44 117.53 -26.01
N LEU A 95 -23.69 116.31 -26.49
CA LEU A 95 -24.70 115.99 -27.49
C LEU A 95 -25.92 115.40 -26.77
N SER A 96 -27.06 116.07 -26.91
CA SER A 96 -28.36 115.59 -26.42
C SER A 96 -29.27 115.30 -27.60
N LYS A 97 -29.80 114.07 -27.65
CA LYS A 97 -30.77 113.62 -28.65
C LYS A 97 -32.01 113.06 -27.96
N GLU A 98 -33.17 113.47 -28.45
CA GLU A 98 -34.48 112.95 -28.08
C GLU A 98 -35.19 112.50 -29.36
N TRP A 99 -35.60 111.24 -29.36
CA TRP A 99 -36.40 110.61 -30.39
C TRP A 99 -37.84 110.55 -29.91
N SER A 100 -38.69 111.40 -30.46
CA SER A 100 -40.12 111.48 -30.15
C SER A 100 -40.89 111.94 -31.41
N LYS A 101 -42.20 112.19 -31.27
CA LYS A 101 -42.98 112.85 -32.34
C LYS A 101 -42.44 114.25 -32.67
N GLU A 102 -41.82 114.91 -31.69
CA GLU A 102 -41.18 116.22 -31.83
C GLU A 102 -39.69 116.10 -31.47
N PRO A 103 -38.86 115.57 -32.38
CA PRO A 103 -37.49 115.21 -32.06
C PRO A 103 -36.63 116.44 -31.73
N ARG A 104 -35.76 116.30 -30.73
CA ARG A 104 -34.84 117.36 -30.28
C ARG A 104 -33.40 116.88 -30.40
N CYS A 105 -32.54 117.75 -30.93
CA CYS A 105 -31.11 117.49 -31.06
C CYS A 105 -30.36 118.77 -30.73
N THR A 106 -29.49 118.74 -29.74
CA THR A 106 -28.66 119.89 -29.37
C THR A 106 -27.23 119.44 -29.13
N LEU A 107 -26.27 120.12 -29.74
CA LEU A 107 -24.84 119.95 -29.48
C LEU A 107 -24.30 121.20 -28.82
N SER A 108 -23.93 121.12 -27.55
CA SER A 108 -23.19 122.16 -26.84
C SER A 108 -21.70 121.94 -27.10
N ALA A 109 -21.07 122.86 -27.83
CA ALA A 109 -19.63 122.93 -28.05
C ALA A 109 -19.01 124.02 -27.16
N PRO A 110 -17.67 124.09 -27.01
CA PRO A 110 -17.00 125.13 -26.24
C PRO A 110 -17.38 126.56 -26.65
N ASP A 111 -17.63 126.78 -27.96
CA ASP A 111 -17.88 128.10 -28.56
C ASP A 111 -19.37 128.45 -28.68
N GLY A 112 -20.28 127.55 -28.30
CA GLY A 112 -21.73 127.79 -28.38
C GLY A 112 -22.57 126.53 -28.56
N THR A 113 -23.89 126.68 -28.58
CA THR A 113 -24.84 125.56 -28.72
C THR A 113 -25.49 125.53 -30.10
N LEU A 114 -25.37 124.41 -30.80
CA LEU A 114 -25.99 124.15 -32.09
C LEU A 114 -27.32 123.40 -31.91
N ARG A 115 -28.34 123.80 -32.68
CA ARG A 115 -29.66 123.13 -32.75
C ARG A 115 -30.07 122.71 -34.16
N ASP A 116 -29.38 123.20 -35.19
CA ASP A 116 -29.64 122.80 -36.58
C ASP A 116 -28.98 121.46 -36.90
N GLN A 117 -29.74 120.54 -37.51
CA GLN A 117 -29.28 119.18 -37.78
C GLN A 117 -28.09 119.15 -38.75
N LYS A 118 -28.06 120.00 -39.79
CA LYS A 118 -26.96 119.98 -40.76
C LYS A 118 -25.65 120.46 -40.12
N SER A 119 -25.73 121.51 -39.31
CA SER A 119 -24.58 122.01 -38.54
C SER A 119 -24.09 120.98 -37.53
N ILE A 120 -24.99 120.32 -36.79
CA ILE A 120 -24.62 119.26 -35.84
C ILE A 120 -23.93 118.10 -36.56
N SER A 121 -24.48 117.64 -37.69
CA SER A 121 -23.87 116.54 -38.46
C SER A 121 -22.51 116.89 -39.04
N ALA A 122 -22.30 118.12 -39.50
CA ALA A 122 -21.00 118.58 -39.99
C ALA A 122 -19.96 118.61 -38.87
N GLU A 123 -20.34 119.12 -37.70
CA GLU A 123 -19.46 119.19 -36.52
C GLU A 123 -19.13 117.78 -35.99
N LEU A 124 -20.12 116.89 -35.92
CA LEU A 124 -19.89 115.49 -35.52
C LEU A 124 -18.97 114.76 -36.50
N LYS A 125 -19.06 114.99 -37.81
CA LYS A 125 -18.12 114.42 -38.80
C LYS A 125 -16.70 114.94 -38.66
N ARG A 126 -16.52 116.17 -38.14
CA ARG A 126 -15.19 116.71 -37.85
C ARG A 126 -14.58 116.04 -36.61
N ILE A 127 -15.40 115.79 -35.58
CA ILE A 127 -14.94 115.23 -34.30
C ILE A 127 -14.75 113.71 -34.36
N LEU A 128 -15.63 113.02 -35.09
CA LEU A 128 -15.58 111.58 -35.32
C LEU A 128 -14.71 111.31 -36.55
N VAL A 129 -13.47 110.87 -36.30
CA VAL A 129 -12.44 110.66 -37.33
C VAL A 129 -12.81 109.55 -38.32
N TYR A 130 -13.64 108.59 -37.90
CA TYR A 130 -14.03 107.43 -38.71
C TYR A 130 -15.54 107.39 -39.00
N GLY A 131 -15.94 106.67 -40.04
CA GLY A 131 -17.35 106.39 -40.33
C GLY A 131 -18.01 105.47 -39.30
N GLU A 132 -19.35 105.42 -39.30
CA GLU A 132 -20.15 104.61 -38.35
C GLU A 132 -19.69 103.14 -38.29
N GLY A 133 -19.36 102.54 -39.44
CA GLY A 133 -18.96 101.13 -39.53
C GLY A 133 -17.71 100.77 -38.71
N VAL A 134 -16.71 101.65 -38.68
CA VAL A 134 -15.48 101.43 -37.87
C VAL A 134 -15.81 101.52 -36.37
N TYR A 135 -16.67 102.47 -35.99
CA TYR A 135 -17.11 102.60 -34.61
C TYR A 135 -17.98 101.42 -34.16
N SER A 136 -18.91 100.95 -34.99
CA SER A 136 -19.79 99.82 -34.65
C SER A 136 -19.04 98.49 -34.60
N ASP A 137 -18.10 98.27 -35.52
CA ASP A 137 -17.52 96.94 -35.73
C ASP A 137 -16.25 96.70 -34.92
N MET A 138 -15.53 97.77 -34.55
CA MET A 138 -14.22 97.68 -33.89
C MET A 138 -14.20 98.34 -32.50
N LEU A 139 -14.72 99.56 -32.37
CA LEU A 139 -14.62 100.33 -31.12
C LEU A 139 -15.78 100.09 -30.16
N LEU A 140 -16.98 99.77 -30.66
CA LEU A 140 -18.21 99.53 -29.92
C LEU A 140 -18.81 98.16 -30.26
N SER A 141 -17.96 97.14 -30.44
CA SER A 141 -18.40 95.81 -30.90
C SER A 141 -19.33 95.11 -29.90
N SER A 142 -20.40 94.50 -30.42
CA SER A 142 -21.30 93.67 -29.61
C SER A 142 -20.75 92.24 -29.47
N GLN A 143 -20.97 91.63 -28.30
CA GLN A 143 -20.46 90.30 -27.91
C GLN A 143 -20.85 89.14 -28.85
N ARG A 144 -21.72 89.38 -29.85
CA ARG A 144 -22.19 88.41 -30.83
C ARG A 144 -21.43 88.42 -32.16
N ASN A 145 -20.63 89.47 -32.45
CA ASN A 145 -20.07 89.69 -33.78
C ASN A 145 -18.53 89.72 -33.84
N THR A 146 -17.80 89.42 -32.76
CA THR A 146 -16.32 89.50 -32.79
C THR A 146 -15.69 88.59 -33.85
N ASP A 147 -16.16 87.36 -33.99
CA ASP A 147 -15.62 86.42 -34.98
C ASP A 147 -16.02 86.79 -36.42
N SER A 148 -17.26 87.25 -36.63
CA SER A 148 -17.73 87.69 -37.95
C SER A 148 -17.11 89.00 -38.39
N SER A 149 -16.87 89.95 -37.48
CA SER A 149 -16.22 91.23 -37.78
C SER A 149 -14.74 91.05 -38.09
N LEU A 150 -14.04 90.19 -37.34
CA LEU A 150 -12.66 89.82 -37.65
C LEU A 150 -12.56 89.03 -38.97
N GLN A 151 -13.48 88.08 -39.23
CA GLN A 151 -13.52 87.39 -40.51
C GLN A 151 -13.82 88.35 -41.67
N THR A 152 -14.76 89.29 -41.52
CA THR A 152 -15.10 90.25 -42.60
C THR A 152 -13.92 91.16 -42.97
N ILE A 153 -13.03 91.46 -42.01
CA ILE A 153 -11.79 92.22 -42.24
C ILE A 153 -10.68 91.34 -42.85
N LEU A 154 -10.50 90.11 -42.33
CA LEU A 154 -9.44 89.18 -42.74
C LEU A 154 -9.72 88.47 -44.06
N ASP A 155 -10.98 88.36 -44.47
CA ASP A 155 -11.36 87.67 -45.70
C ASP A 155 -11.01 88.54 -46.91
N ALA A 156 -9.97 88.13 -47.65
CA ALA A 156 -9.43 88.83 -48.81
C ALA A 156 -10.46 89.01 -49.94
N SER A 157 -11.52 88.20 -49.95
CA SER A 157 -12.53 88.10 -51.01
C SER A 157 -13.65 89.14 -50.94
N ARG A 158 -13.85 89.82 -49.81
CA ARG A 158 -14.89 90.85 -49.64
C ARG A 158 -14.29 92.26 -49.58
N LYS A 159 -14.79 93.18 -50.41
CA LYS A 159 -14.51 94.63 -50.35
C LYS A 159 -15.61 95.32 -49.56
N THR A 160 -15.39 95.57 -48.28
CA THR A 160 -16.25 96.41 -47.43
C THR A 160 -15.62 97.79 -47.28
N GLU A 161 -16.44 98.85 -47.16
CA GLU A 161 -15.96 100.24 -46.94
C GLU A 161 -15.03 100.32 -45.72
N ALA A 162 -15.36 99.63 -44.63
CA ALA A 162 -14.52 99.58 -43.42
C ALA A 162 -13.10 98.99 -43.68
N LYS A 163 -12.97 98.04 -44.61
CA LYS A 163 -11.67 97.44 -44.97
C LYS A 163 -10.83 98.40 -45.81
N GLN A 164 -11.46 99.15 -46.69
CA GLN A 164 -10.79 100.18 -47.49
C GLN A 164 -10.26 101.29 -46.57
N GLU A 165 -11.08 101.77 -45.62
CA GLU A 165 -10.69 102.79 -44.64
C GLU A 165 -9.58 102.32 -43.68
N ILE A 166 -9.65 101.08 -43.19
CA ILE A 166 -8.56 100.49 -42.37
C ILE A 166 -7.30 100.32 -43.22
N SER A 167 -7.42 99.84 -44.46
CA SER A 167 -6.28 99.70 -45.37
C SER A 167 -5.64 101.04 -45.68
N ASP A 168 -6.43 102.11 -45.84
CA ASP A 168 -5.93 103.46 -46.10
C ASP A 168 -5.26 104.04 -44.84
N ALA A 169 -5.86 103.86 -43.65
CA ALA A 169 -5.29 104.28 -42.38
C ALA A 169 -4.01 103.52 -42.01
N VAL A 170 -3.97 102.20 -42.26
CA VAL A 170 -2.79 101.34 -42.07
C VAL A 170 -1.74 101.66 -43.12
N SER A 171 -2.11 101.87 -44.38
CA SER A 171 -1.14 102.28 -45.43
C SER A 171 -0.57 103.66 -45.15
N GLN A 172 -1.34 104.58 -44.57
CA GLN A 172 -0.86 105.89 -44.15
C GLN A 172 0.05 105.79 -42.91
N ALA A 173 -0.30 104.96 -41.93
CA ALA A 173 0.52 104.69 -40.75
C ALA A 173 1.82 103.91 -41.06
N PHE A 174 1.81 103.03 -42.06
CA PHE A 174 2.99 102.28 -42.53
C PHE A 174 3.80 103.04 -43.58
N ALA A 175 3.22 103.96 -44.35
CA ALA A 175 4.00 104.91 -45.15
C ALA A 175 4.83 105.85 -44.26
N GLU A 176 4.40 106.05 -43.00
CA GLU A 176 5.13 106.79 -41.98
C GLU A 176 6.09 105.91 -41.15
N SER A 177 6.13 104.57 -41.36
CA SER A 177 6.96 103.62 -40.61
C SER A 177 7.75 102.67 -41.54
N ASP A 178 9.07 102.85 -41.59
CA ASP A 178 10.01 102.16 -42.48
C ASP A 178 10.02 100.60 -42.34
N GLY A 179 9.30 99.89 -43.22
CA GLY A 179 9.67 98.63 -43.90
C GLY A 179 9.81 97.27 -43.17
N ILE A 180 8.85 96.34 -43.41
CA ILE A 180 9.07 94.86 -43.34
C ILE A 180 8.44 94.20 -44.59
N SER A 181 9.18 93.30 -45.27
CA SER A 181 8.73 92.56 -46.47
C SER A 181 7.95 91.27 -46.13
N ILE A 182 6.78 91.10 -46.75
CA ILE A 182 5.88 89.95 -46.58
C ILE A 182 6.48 88.65 -47.15
N ASP A 183 7.32 88.74 -48.18
CA ASP A 183 7.88 87.58 -48.88
C ASP A 183 8.93 86.81 -48.03
N ALA A 184 9.70 87.55 -47.23
CA ALA A 184 10.67 86.97 -46.30
C ALA A 184 9.98 86.14 -45.20
N ILE A 185 8.79 86.56 -44.76
CA ILE A 185 7.98 85.81 -43.79
C ILE A 185 7.45 84.52 -44.44
N GLY A 186 7.00 84.58 -45.69
CA GLY A 186 6.52 83.40 -46.44
C GLY A 186 7.59 82.30 -46.56
N GLN A 187 8.80 82.64 -46.98
CA GLN A 187 9.90 81.68 -47.11
C GLN A 187 10.30 81.06 -45.76
N ALA A 188 10.30 81.85 -44.68
CA ALA A 188 10.60 81.36 -43.34
C ALA A 188 9.53 80.36 -42.84
N ILE A 189 8.26 80.58 -43.18
CA ILE A 189 7.17 79.66 -42.85
C ILE A 189 7.34 78.34 -43.61
N GLU A 190 7.59 78.38 -44.92
CA GLU A 190 7.73 77.17 -45.75
C GLU A 190 8.94 76.31 -45.36
N ALA A 191 10.07 76.96 -45.05
CA ALA A 191 11.24 76.27 -44.51
C ALA A 191 10.95 75.55 -43.16
N LYS A 192 10.19 76.19 -42.27
CA LYS A 192 9.76 75.55 -41.01
C LYS A 192 8.80 74.39 -41.26
N ILE A 193 7.84 74.53 -42.17
CA ILE A 193 6.91 73.45 -42.54
C ILE A 193 7.69 72.25 -43.08
N SER A 194 8.64 72.48 -44.00
CA SER A 194 9.47 71.40 -44.55
C SER A 194 10.36 70.73 -43.50
N GLY A 195 10.87 71.47 -42.51
CA GLY A 195 11.65 70.92 -41.40
C GLY A 195 10.81 70.04 -40.46
N ILE A 196 9.58 70.45 -40.18
CA ILE A 196 8.64 69.72 -39.32
C ILE A 196 8.11 68.45 -40.03
N ALA A 197 7.63 68.59 -41.27
CA ALA A 197 7.03 67.50 -42.03
C ALA A 197 8.07 66.49 -42.54
N GLY A 198 9.24 66.97 -42.98
CA GLY A 198 10.26 66.13 -43.62
C GLY A 198 9.77 65.51 -44.94
N LYS A 199 10.45 64.45 -45.40
CA LYS A 199 10.16 63.80 -46.70
C LYS A 199 9.36 62.51 -46.61
N HIS A 200 9.26 61.93 -45.43
CA HIS A 200 8.81 60.54 -45.25
C HIS A 200 7.62 60.42 -44.29
N TRP A 201 6.93 61.52 -44.00
CA TRP A 201 5.70 61.52 -43.20
C TRP A 201 4.47 61.60 -44.10
N ASP A 202 3.56 60.65 -43.95
CA ASP A 202 2.25 60.66 -44.60
C ASP A 202 1.25 61.34 -43.64
N ALA A 203 0.92 62.61 -43.92
CA ALA A 203 0.07 63.42 -43.06
C ALA A 203 -1.40 62.93 -43.02
N GLU A 204 -1.91 62.34 -44.11
CA GLU A 204 -3.27 61.81 -44.15
C GLU A 204 -3.41 60.57 -43.26
N ARG A 205 -2.39 59.72 -43.25
CA ARG A 205 -2.39 58.48 -42.45
C ARG A 205 -1.77 58.64 -41.07
N SER A 206 -1.14 59.78 -40.80
CA SER A 206 -0.36 60.04 -39.59
C SER A 206 0.66 58.94 -39.30
N GLN A 207 1.37 58.49 -40.35
CA GLN A 207 2.32 57.38 -40.28
C GLN A 207 3.54 57.60 -41.17
N PRO A 208 4.66 56.90 -40.93
CA PRO A 208 5.81 56.91 -41.84
C PRO A 208 5.45 56.32 -43.22
N ALA A 209 6.03 56.87 -44.27
CA ALA A 209 5.93 56.33 -45.62
C ALA A 209 6.47 54.89 -45.69
N ARG A 210 5.78 54.02 -46.45
CA ARG A 210 6.04 52.57 -46.50
C ARG A 210 7.49 52.25 -46.84
N LYS A 211 8.17 51.53 -45.93
CA LYS A 211 9.51 50.93 -46.11
C LYS A 211 9.66 49.73 -45.18
N SER A 212 10.51 48.77 -45.54
CA SER A 212 11.01 47.76 -44.60
C SER A 212 12.08 48.40 -43.71
N GLY A 213 11.73 48.64 -42.44
CA GLY A 213 12.61 49.27 -41.45
C GLY A 213 12.61 50.80 -41.48
N ARG A 214 13.40 51.41 -40.57
CA ARG A 214 13.39 52.86 -40.33
C ARG A 214 14.10 53.65 -41.43
N TRP A 215 13.68 54.90 -41.63
CA TRP A 215 14.36 55.86 -42.51
C TRP A 215 15.56 56.48 -41.77
N ALA A 216 16.72 56.58 -42.44
CA ALA A 216 17.96 57.09 -41.84
C ALA A 216 18.25 58.56 -42.15
N THR A 217 17.69 59.11 -43.24
CA THR A 217 17.89 60.49 -43.71
C THR A 217 16.56 61.11 -44.13
N GLY A 218 16.48 62.44 -44.20
CA GLY A 218 15.23 63.14 -44.55
C GLY A 218 14.16 63.14 -43.45
N LEU A 219 14.60 62.95 -42.19
CA LEU A 219 13.74 62.90 -41.00
C LEU A 219 13.26 64.31 -40.63
N GLY A 220 11.95 64.54 -40.80
CA GLY A 220 11.28 65.68 -40.18
C GLY A 220 11.11 65.45 -38.68
N ASP A 221 10.82 66.51 -37.93
CA ASP A 221 10.67 66.43 -36.47
C ASP A 221 9.52 65.50 -36.05
N ILE A 222 8.46 65.39 -36.86
CA ILE A 222 7.35 64.46 -36.61
C ILE A 222 7.83 63.00 -36.64
N LEU A 223 8.62 62.62 -37.64
CA LEU A 223 9.09 61.24 -37.79
C LEU A 223 10.13 60.88 -36.71
N LYS A 224 10.97 61.83 -36.28
CA LYS A 224 11.86 61.64 -35.12
C LYS A 224 11.07 61.39 -33.84
N ALA A 225 10.04 62.19 -33.60
CA ALA A 225 9.17 62.03 -32.43
C ALA A 225 8.40 60.69 -32.49
N TYR A 226 7.96 60.26 -33.68
CA TYR A 226 7.31 58.96 -33.86
C TYR A 226 8.25 57.79 -33.53
N TYR A 227 9.49 57.79 -34.01
CA TYR A 227 10.45 56.74 -33.67
C TYR A 227 10.84 56.76 -32.20
N ALA A 228 11.03 57.94 -31.60
CA ALA A 228 11.26 58.05 -30.15
C ALA A 228 10.07 57.49 -29.34
N LEU A 229 8.83 57.68 -29.80
CA LEU A 229 7.65 57.08 -29.20
C LEU A 229 7.61 55.55 -29.37
N GLU A 230 8.01 55.03 -30.54
CA GLU A 230 8.09 53.59 -30.80
C GLU A 230 9.16 52.92 -29.92
N ASP A 231 10.35 53.52 -29.82
CA ASP A 231 11.44 53.06 -28.93
C ASP A 231 11.00 53.08 -27.46
N ALA A 232 10.35 54.15 -27.02
CA ALA A 232 9.82 54.25 -25.66
C ALA A 232 8.74 53.19 -25.38
N ARG A 233 7.88 52.87 -26.36
CA ARG A 233 6.89 51.79 -26.24
C ARG A 233 7.55 50.42 -26.15
N GLU A 234 8.54 50.14 -26.99
CA GLU A 234 9.27 48.87 -26.94
C GLU A 234 10.02 48.71 -25.61
N ALA A 235 10.63 49.78 -25.09
CA ALA A 235 11.24 49.79 -23.76
C ALA A 235 10.21 49.49 -22.65
N LEU A 236 9.04 50.15 -22.68
CA LEU A 236 7.95 49.88 -21.74
C LEU A 236 7.44 48.44 -21.83
N ASP A 237 7.31 47.87 -23.03
CA ASP A 237 6.90 46.48 -23.21
C ASP A 237 7.94 45.50 -22.63
N ARG A 238 9.23 45.75 -22.84
CA ARG A 238 10.32 44.95 -22.26
C ARG A 238 10.33 45.03 -20.73
N ILE A 239 10.12 46.21 -20.16
CA ILE A 239 10.01 46.41 -18.70
C ILE A 239 8.77 45.66 -18.18
N ALA A 240 7.63 45.76 -18.85
CA ALA A 240 6.41 45.07 -18.44
C ALA A 240 6.56 43.54 -18.47
N GLN A 241 7.23 42.99 -19.49
CA GLN A 241 7.58 41.57 -19.54
C GLN A 241 8.51 41.16 -18.40
N ALA A 242 9.57 41.95 -18.14
CA ALA A 242 10.49 41.69 -17.03
C ALA A 242 9.81 41.77 -15.66
N GLN A 243 8.86 42.71 -15.47
CA GLN A 243 8.02 42.78 -14.27
C GLN A 243 7.17 41.53 -14.09
N SER A 244 6.48 41.09 -15.14
CA SER A 244 5.69 39.86 -15.11
C SER A 244 6.54 38.61 -14.81
N ASP A 245 7.79 38.58 -15.30
CA ASP A 245 8.74 37.51 -14.99
C ASP A 245 9.18 37.53 -13.52
N VAL A 246 9.42 38.72 -12.95
CA VAL A 246 9.70 38.89 -11.51
C VAL A 246 8.53 38.44 -10.66
N ASP A 247 7.30 38.81 -11.01
CA ASP A 247 6.10 38.42 -10.28
C ASP A 247 5.91 36.90 -10.30
N ARG A 248 6.04 36.27 -11.48
CA ARG A 248 5.94 34.82 -11.65
C ARG A 248 7.00 34.07 -10.85
N THR A 249 8.27 34.44 -10.99
CA THR A 249 9.38 33.77 -10.28
C THR A 249 9.34 34.03 -8.77
N SER A 250 8.84 35.19 -8.33
CA SER A 250 8.61 35.46 -6.91
C SER A 250 7.47 34.63 -6.31
N ALA A 251 6.40 34.41 -7.07
CA ALA A 251 5.30 33.53 -6.67
C ALA A 251 5.75 32.07 -6.55
N ASP A 252 6.48 31.55 -7.55
CA ASP A 252 7.03 30.19 -7.52
C ASP A 252 7.99 30.00 -6.34
N PHE A 253 8.91 30.95 -6.12
CA PHE A 253 9.78 30.95 -4.95
C PHE A 253 8.98 30.88 -3.63
N SER A 254 7.92 31.68 -3.50
CA SER A 254 7.09 31.68 -2.29
C SER A 254 6.38 30.34 -2.06
N GLU A 255 5.94 29.68 -3.14
CA GLU A 255 5.34 28.35 -3.08
C GLU A 255 6.37 27.32 -2.60
N LYS A 256 7.57 27.29 -3.21
CA LYS A 256 8.63 26.34 -2.83
C LYS A 256 9.16 26.59 -1.42
N ASP A 257 9.26 27.84 -0.97
CA ASP A 257 9.64 28.19 0.41
C ASP A 257 8.58 27.70 1.42
N SER A 258 7.29 27.84 1.10
CA SER A 258 6.21 27.29 1.94
C SER A 258 6.23 25.75 1.98
N ALA A 259 6.50 25.10 0.86
CA ALA A 259 6.63 23.65 0.78
C ALA A 259 7.81 23.14 1.63
N LEU A 260 8.98 23.81 1.54
CA LEU A 260 10.14 23.50 2.37
C LEU A 260 9.82 23.62 3.88
N ARG A 261 9.22 24.73 4.32
CA ARG A 261 8.84 24.92 5.73
C ARG A 261 7.89 23.83 6.23
N THR A 262 6.97 23.37 5.37
CA THR A 262 6.03 22.29 5.70
C THR A 262 6.75 20.95 5.84
N ALA A 263 7.68 20.65 4.93
CA ALA A 263 8.49 19.44 4.97
C ALA A 263 9.43 19.42 6.19
N GLU A 264 10.17 20.51 6.43
CA GLU A 264 11.03 20.67 7.61
C GLU A 264 10.23 20.58 8.91
N GLY A 265 9.08 21.25 8.99
CA GLY A 265 8.21 21.17 10.16
C GLY A 265 7.63 19.78 10.42
N SER A 266 7.44 18.96 9.37
CA SER A 266 6.99 17.56 9.52
C SER A 266 8.14 16.67 9.97
N PHE A 267 9.34 16.84 9.39
CA PHE A 267 10.55 16.15 9.82
C PHE A 267 10.92 16.48 11.28
N GLU A 268 10.91 17.75 11.68
CA GLU A 268 11.20 18.16 13.05
C GLU A 268 10.18 17.63 14.05
N ARG A 269 8.89 17.66 13.72
CA ARG A 269 7.84 17.09 14.59
C ARG A 269 8.06 15.60 14.78
N PHE A 270 8.26 14.84 13.71
CA PHE A 270 8.41 13.39 13.80
C PHE A 270 9.74 12.97 14.43
N SER A 271 10.85 13.66 14.16
CA SER A 271 12.17 13.34 14.71
C SER A 271 12.22 13.33 16.24
N ARG A 272 11.40 14.17 16.90
CA ARG A 272 11.23 14.17 18.36
C ARG A 272 10.68 12.85 18.90
N TYR A 273 9.85 12.16 18.12
CA TYR A 273 9.18 10.93 18.52
C TYR A 273 9.80 9.66 17.91
N ALA A 274 10.56 9.78 16.83
CA ALA A 274 11.13 8.64 16.11
C ALA A 274 11.91 7.68 17.03
N GLY A 275 12.78 8.22 17.90
CA GLY A 275 13.54 7.41 18.85
C GLY A 275 12.67 6.72 19.91
N MET A 276 11.63 7.40 20.41
CA MET A 276 10.70 6.81 21.38
C MET A 276 9.85 5.71 20.74
N LEU A 277 9.40 5.93 19.50
CA LEU A 277 8.61 4.96 18.74
C LEU A 277 9.45 3.73 18.37
N ALA A 278 10.73 3.92 17.99
CA ALA A 278 11.66 2.83 17.73
C ALA A 278 11.87 1.96 18.97
N LEU A 279 12.12 2.60 20.12
CA LEU A 279 12.25 1.91 21.41
C LEU A 279 10.96 1.17 21.80
N GLN A 280 9.79 1.77 21.58
CA GLN A 280 8.50 1.14 21.87
C GLN A 280 8.25 -0.09 20.98
N ASN A 281 8.56 0.01 19.67
CA ASN A 281 8.44 -1.10 18.74
C ASN A 281 9.42 -2.23 19.08
N GLU A 282 10.65 -1.91 19.49
CA GLU A 282 11.62 -2.90 19.96
C GLU A 282 11.14 -3.59 21.24
N ARG A 283 10.62 -2.83 22.22
CA ARG A 283 10.03 -3.37 23.44
C ARG A 283 8.89 -4.32 23.14
N ARG A 284 7.95 -3.94 22.26
CA ARG A 284 6.85 -4.82 21.82
C ARG A 284 7.35 -6.12 21.18
N LYS A 285 8.31 -6.02 20.24
CA LYS A 285 8.92 -7.21 19.62
C LYS A 285 9.58 -8.13 20.64
N ASN A 286 10.26 -7.57 21.64
CA ASN A 286 10.87 -8.35 22.71
C ASN A 286 9.80 -9.03 23.59
N THR A 287 8.76 -8.31 23.97
CA THR A 287 7.62 -8.85 24.73
C THR A 287 6.95 -10.00 23.99
N ASP A 288 6.67 -9.85 22.69
CA ASP A 288 6.08 -10.91 21.85
C ASP A 288 7.00 -12.14 21.75
N ARG A 289 8.32 -11.93 21.65
CA ARG A 289 9.31 -13.01 21.61
C ARG A 289 9.31 -13.79 22.93
N LEU A 290 9.38 -13.07 24.06
CA LEU A 290 9.38 -13.67 25.39
C LEU A 290 8.06 -14.41 25.66
N GLU A 291 6.91 -13.86 25.26
CA GLU A 291 5.61 -14.53 25.37
C GLU A 291 5.58 -15.87 24.62
N LYS A 292 6.06 -15.89 23.37
CA LYS A 292 6.12 -17.10 22.55
C LYS A 292 7.04 -18.16 23.16
N GLU A 293 8.22 -17.75 23.63
CA GLU A 293 9.15 -18.66 24.30
C GLU A 293 8.54 -19.22 25.58
N LEU A 294 7.93 -18.37 26.40
CA LEU A 294 7.28 -18.76 27.65
C LEU A 294 6.12 -19.73 27.42
N LYS A 295 5.32 -19.52 26.38
CA LYS A 295 4.27 -20.45 25.96
C LYS A 295 4.86 -21.82 25.59
N LYS A 296 5.93 -21.86 24.80
CA LYS A 296 6.64 -23.09 24.45
C LYS A 296 7.14 -23.83 25.71
N LEU A 297 7.76 -23.11 26.64
CA LEU A 297 8.28 -23.72 27.88
C LEU A 297 7.13 -24.28 28.75
N ARG A 298 6.00 -23.58 28.84
CA ARG A 298 4.81 -24.07 29.56
C ARG A 298 4.23 -25.34 28.94
N GLU A 299 4.15 -25.42 27.61
CA GLU A 299 3.69 -26.62 26.90
C GLU A 299 4.62 -27.82 27.16
N ILE A 300 5.94 -27.60 27.18
CA ILE A 300 6.89 -28.68 27.50
C ILE A 300 6.75 -29.10 28.97
N LEU A 301 6.53 -28.15 29.89
CA LEU A 301 6.33 -28.44 31.32
C LEU A 301 5.08 -29.29 31.60
N THR A 302 4.04 -29.17 30.78
CA THR A 302 2.85 -30.04 30.90
C THR A 302 3.10 -31.41 30.29
N VAL A 303 3.72 -31.46 29.11
CA VAL A 303 3.87 -32.70 28.33
C VAL A 303 4.99 -33.61 28.87
N TRP A 304 6.10 -33.05 29.36
CA TRP A 304 7.26 -33.85 29.78
C TRP A 304 6.93 -34.83 30.93
N PRO A 305 6.25 -34.43 32.03
CA PRO A 305 5.84 -35.37 33.07
C PRO A 305 4.92 -36.49 32.57
N GLU A 306 3.98 -36.18 31.67
CA GLU A 306 3.06 -37.16 31.08
C GLU A 306 3.81 -38.19 30.23
N ILE A 307 4.78 -37.74 29.42
CA ILE A 307 5.63 -38.64 28.64
C ILE A 307 6.45 -39.54 29.56
N THR A 308 7.07 -39.00 30.60
CA THR A 308 7.90 -39.77 31.54
C THR A 308 7.05 -40.82 32.25
N SER A 309 5.87 -40.46 32.76
CA SER A 309 4.95 -41.41 33.42
C SER A 309 4.45 -42.50 32.47
N GLY A 310 4.10 -42.14 31.23
CA GLY A 310 3.70 -43.11 30.21
C GLY A 310 4.82 -44.08 29.83
N LEU A 311 6.07 -43.59 29.78
CA LEU A 311 7.26 -44.38 29.52
C LEU A 311 7.56 -45.36 30.65
N ASP A 312 7.50 -44.91 31.90
CA ASP A 312 7.68 -45.79 33.07
C ASP A 312 6.60 -46.88 33.12
N ARG A 313 5.34 -46.52 32.84
CA ARG A 313 4.24 -47.49 32.76
C ARG A 313 4.43 -48.49 31.62
N ALA A 314 4.83 -48.03 30.43
CA ALA A 314 5.10 -48.91 29.29
C ALA A 314 6.27 -49.88 29.58
N ARG A 315 7.34 -49.43 30.24
CA ARG A 315 8.46 -50.29 30.67
C ARG A 315 8.00 -51.36 31.66
N SER A 316 7.22 -50.97 32.67
CA SER A 316 6.68 -51.90 33.66
C SER A 316 5.80 -52.98 33.01
N LEU A 317 4.88 -52.57 32.12
CA LEU A 317 3.99 -53.50 31.42
C LEU A 317 4.75 -54.43 30.46
N LEU A 318 5.79 -53.93 29.79
CA LEU A 318 6.63 -54.75 28.91
C LEU A 318 7.44 -55.78 29.70
N ALA A 319 8.01 -55.38 30.84
CA ALA A 319 8.70 -56.30 31.75
C ALA A 319 7.74 -57.37 32.28
N GLU A 320 6.52 -56.99 32.66
CA GLU A 320 5.47 -57.91 33.10
C GLU A 320 5.04 -58.88 31.99
N LYS A 321 4.87 -58.39 30.75
CA LYS A 321 4.58 -59.24 29.58
C LYS A 321 5.67 -60.29 29.37
N ASN A 322 6.93 -59.87 29.34
CA ASN A 322 8.08 -60.77 29.16
C ASN A 322 8.18 -61.79 30.29
N GLY A 323 7.88 -61.37 31.53
CA GLY A 323 7.79 -62.28 32.68
C GLY A 323 6.68 -63.32 32.50
N ARG A 324 5.47 -62.90 32.11
CA ARG A 324 4.35 -63.81 31.85
C ARG A 324 4.67 -64.83 30.75
N GLU A 325 5.23 -64.38 29.64
CA GLU A 325 5.64 -65.26 28.54
C GLU A 325 6.70 -66.29 28.99
N THR A 326 7.60 -65.89 29.90
CA THR A 326 8.60 -66.80 30.48
C THR A 326 7.95 -67.85 31.36
N LEU A 327 6.97 -67.47 32.19
CA LEU A 327 6.19 -68.39 33.03
C LEU A 327 5.35 -69.36 32.20
N ASP A 328 4.67 -68.88 31.15
CA ASP A 328 3.87 -69.73 30.26
C ASP A 328 4.76 -70.72 29.49
N LYS A 329 5.94 -70.27 29.03
CA LYS A 329 6.96 -71.15 28.42
C LYS A 329 7.47 -72.19 29.42
N TYR A 330 7.77 -71.81 30.66
CA TYR A 330 8.19 -72.74 31.71
C TYR A 330 7.11 -73.77 32.01
N ALA A 331 5.84 -73.36 32.16
CA ALA A 331 4.75 -74.28 32.43
C ALA A 331 4.56 -75.31 31.30
N ALA A 332 4.72 -74.90 30.04
CA ALA A 332 4.70 -75.81 28.90
C ALA A 332 5.93 -76.73 28.86
N ALA A 333 7.13 -76.19 29.13
CA ALA A 333 8.38 -76.95 29.17
C ALA A 333 8.36 -77.98 30.31
N LYS A 334 7.85 -77.62 31.48
CA LYS A 334 7.71 -78.51 32.64
C LYS A 334 6.82 -79.71 32.32
N LYS A 335 5.66 -79.50 31.68
CA LYS A 335 4.79 -80.60 31.25
C LYS A 335 5.51 -81.58 30.31
N LEU A 336 6.28 -81.07 29.35
CA LEU A 336 7.05 -81.92 28.42
C LEU A 336 8.23 -82.61 29.11
N HIS A 337 8.87 -81.94 30.07
CA HIS A 337 9.95 -82.50 30.86
C HIS A 337 9.45 -83.64 31.76
N ASP A 338 8.36 -83.42 32.49
CA ASP A 338 7.69 -84.44 33.30
C ASP A 338 7.18 -85.61 32.44
N GLU A 339 6.65 -85.33 31.23
CA GLU A 339 6.25 -86.37 30.26
C GLU A 339 7.46 -87.21 29.81
N MET A 340 8.58 -86.55 29.50
CA MET A 340 9.82 -87.19 29.08
C MET A 340 10.41 -88.06 30.20
N GLU A 341 10.55 -87.54 31.42
CA GLU A 341 11.05 -88.32 32.57
C GLU A 341 10.17 -89.53 32.85
N ARG A 342 8.84 -89.36 32.80
CA ARG A 342 7.89 -90.47 32.99
C ARG A 342 8.08 -91.55 31.92
N LEU A 343 8.18 -91.17 30.64
CA LEU A 343 8.39 -92.12 29.53
C LEU A 343 9.77 -92.79 29.60
N GLN A 344 10.81 -92.06 29.99
CA GLN A 344 12.15 -92.61 30.25
C GLN A 344 12.13 -93.64 31.37
N GLY A 345 11.39 -93.36 32.45
CA GLY A 345 11.18 -94.29 33.55
C GLY A 345 10.50 -95.61 33.15
N GLU A 346 9.70 -95.64 32.08
CA GLU A 346 9.01 -96.85 31.61
C GLU A 346 9.95 -97.89 30.97
N TYR A 347 11.15 -97.49 30.54
CA TYR A 347 12.13 -98.39 29.92
C TYR A 347 13.52 -98.36 30.56
N SER A 348 13.83 -97.35 31.38
CA SER A 348 15.10 -97.29 32.11
C SER A 348 15.23 -98.48 33.07
N GLY A 349 16.23 -99.33 32.87
CA GLY A 349 16.48 -100.50 33.71
C GLY A 349 15.68 -101.76 33.36
N VAL A 350 14.83 -101.72 32.32
CA VAL A 350 14.15 -102.91 31.78
C VAL A 350 15.00 -103.49 30.64
N PRO A 351 15.48 -104.74 30.72
CA PRO A 351 16.21 -105.37 29.63
C PRO A 351 15.34 -105.46 28.37
N CYS A 352 15.83 -104.95 27.23
CA CYS A 352 15.13 -105.05 25.96
C CYS A 352 15.58 -106.31 25.20
N PRO A 353 14.64 -107.17 24.75
CA PRO A 353 14.96 -108.24 23.82
C PRO A 353 15.49 -107.67 22.51
N THR A 354 16.55 -108.26 21.96
CA THR A 354 17.05 -107.91 20.63
C THR A 354 16.27 -108.63 19.53
N ASP A 355 16.22 -108.05 18.33
CA ASP A 355 15.62 -108.70 17.15
C ASP A 355 16.29 -110.05 16.83
N ASP A 356 17.58 -110.19 17.15
CA ASP A 356 18.32 -111.46 17.02
C ASP A 356 17.83 -112.50 18.03
N GLU A 357 17.68 -112.14 19.32
CA GLU A 357 17.15 -113.06 20.34
C GLU A 357 15.72 -113.50 20.04
N ILE A 358 14.84 -112.59 19.58
CA ILE A 358 13.48 -112.94 19.15
C ILE A 358 13.53 -113.91 17.96
N SER A 359 14.39 -113.65 16.98
CA SER A 359 14.56 -114.51 15.80
C SER A 359 15.14 -115.88 16.15
N ARG A 360 16.05 -115.93 17.14
CA ARG A 360 16.62 -117.17 17.69
C ARG A 360 15.59 -118.00 18.43
N VAL A 361 14.69 -117.40 19.22
CA VAL A 361 13.58 -118.12 19.85
C VAL A 361 12.62 -118.68 18.79
N LYS A 362 12.29 -117.92 17.73
CA LYS A 362 11.45 -118.42 16.62
C LYS A 362 12.08 -119.60 15.90
N SER A 363 13.37 -119.52 15.59
CA SER A 363 14.08 -120.60 14.88
C SER A 363 14.24 -121.82 15.77
N ALA A 364 14.52 -121.65 17.06
CA ALA A 364 14.58 -122.71 18.06
C ALA A 364 13.24 -123.43 18.21
N GLN A 365 12.13 -122.69 18.37
CA GLN A 365 10.78 -123.26 18.46
C GLN A 365 10.43 -124.07 17.20
N ARG A 366 10.70 -123.52 16.00
CA ARG A 366 10.50 -124.25 14.73
C ARG A 366 11.35 -125.52 14.65
N THR A 367 12.59 -125.46 15.14
CA THR A 367 13.52 -126.59 15.17
C THR A 367 13.03 -127.66 16.14
N VAL A 368 12.61 -127.28 17.35
CA VAL A 368 11.99 -128.17 18.34
C VAL A 368 10.77 -128.86 17.73
N THR A 369 9.81 -128.12 17.19
CA THR A 369 8.63 -128.72 16.54
C THR A 369 9.00 -129.66 15.39
N SER A 370 10.00 -129.29 14.58
CA SER A 370 10.46 -130.17 13.50
C SER A 370 11.15 -131.45 14.01
N LEU A 371 11.91 -131.37 15.10
CA LEU A 371 12.58 -132.51 15.71
C LEU A 371 11.58 -133.41 16.45
N GLU A 372 10.61 -132.84 17.14
CA GLU A 372 9.48 -133.57 17.75
C GLU A 372 8.66 -134.29 16.68
N ASN A 373 8.39 -133.65 15.55
CA ASN A 373 7.69 -134.29 14.42
C ASN A 373 8.50 -135.46 13.84
N LYS A 374 9.84 -135.41 13.85
CA LYS A 374 10.67 -136.55 13.45
C LYS A 374 10.51 -137.74 14.39
N LEU A 375 10.27 -137.52 15.69
CA LEU A 375 10.00 -138.60 16.66
C LEU A 375 8.60 -139.21 16.49
N CYS A 376 7.66 -138.51 15.83
CA CYS A 376 6.27 -138.92 15.59
C CYS A 376 6.03 -139.66 14.26
N GLY A 377 7.06 -140.27 13.67
CA GLY A 377 7.00 -140.92 12.35
C GLY A 377 6.72 -142.43 12.36
N MET A 378 6.34 -143.01 13.50
CA MET A 378 6.14 -144.47 13.60
C MET A 378 4.72 -144.87 13.22
N ASN A 379 4.57 -146.03 12.58
CA ASN A 379 3.27 -146.61 12.30
C ASN A 379 3.35 -148.13 12.50
N LEU A 380 3.67 -148.52 13.74
CA LEU A 380 3.96 -149.90 14.12
C LEU A 380 2.87 -150.41 15.06
N SER A 381 2.21 -151.51 14.70
CA SER A 381 1.36 -152.25 15.64
C SER A 381 2.20 -153.32 16.33
N ALA A 382 2.38 -153.22 17.64
CA ALA A 382 3.11 -154.19 18.43
C ALA A 382 2.12 -155.10 19.18
N ALA A 383 2.41 -156.40 19.21
CA ALA A 383 1.68 -157.40 19.98
C ALA A 383 2.70 -158.11 20.88
N VAL A 384 2.57 -157.97 22.20
CA VAL A 384 3.55 -158.49 23.16
C VAL A 384 2.88 -159.52 24.05
N LYS A 385 3.40 -160.75 24.04
CA LYS A 385 2.93 -161.84 24.89
C LYS A 385 3.97 -162.09 25.98
N MET A 386 3.65 -161.74 27.21
CA MET A 386 4.56 -161.86 28.35
C MET A 386 4.59 -163.31 28.87
N LEU A 387 5.79 -163.87 28.99
CA LEU A 387 6.02 -165.20 29.56
C LEU A 387 6.69 -165.04 30.93
N GLY A 388 6.19 -165.75 31.95
CA GLY A 388 6.84 -165.82 33.27
C GLY A 388 6.58 -164.66 34.24
N GLY A 389 5.37 -164.06 34.26
CA GLY A 389 4.98 -163.09 35.30
C GLY A 389 5.64 -161.70 35.23
N ASN A 390 6.40 -161.42 34.17
CA ASN A 390 7.06 -160.13 33.96
C ASN A 390 6.06 -159.03 33.54
N SER A 391 6.31 -157.78 33.93
CA SER A 391 5.54 -156.59 33.52
C SER A 391 6.23 -155.83 32.37
N LEU A 392 5.43 -155.20 31.51
CA LEU A 392 5.88 -154.38 30.37
C LEU A 392 5.62 -152.90 30.68
N GLU A 393 6.63 -152.06 30.53
CA GLU A 393 6.50 -150.60 30.59
C GLU A 393 6.85 -150.01 29.23
N VAL A 394 5.96 -149.20 28.67
CA VAL A 394 6.20 -148.49 27.41
C VAL A 394 6.12 -147.01 27.74
N THR A 395 7.19 -146.28 27.45
CA THR A 395 7.32 -144.87 27.76
C THR A 395 7.59 -144.10 26.48
N SER A 396 6.86 -143.00 26.27
CA SER A 396 7.11 -142.07 25.18
C SER A 396 8.49 -141.44 25.32
N VAL A 397 9.31 -141.48 24.28
CA VAL A 397 10.61 -140.77 24.31
C VAL A 397 10.43 -139.26 24.13
N ARG A 398 9.31 -138.84 23.53
CA ARG A 398 8.97 -137.43 23.32
C ARG A 398 8.53 -136.72 24.61
N THR A 399 7.71 -137.38 25.42
CA THR A 399 7.08 -136.77 26.61
C THR A 399 7.59 -137.34 27.93
N GLY A 400 8.25 -138.50 27.92
CA GLY A 400 8.65 -139.23 29.12
C GLY A 400 7.48 -139.87 29.87
N GLU A 401 6.25 -139.79 29.36
CA GLU A 401 5.06 -140.36 29.98
C GLU A 401 4.89 -141.84 29.64
N LYS A 402 4.36 -142.61 30.60
CA LYS A 402 4.00 -144.01 30.38
C LYS A 402 2.78 -144.06 29.46
N LEU A 403 2.92 -144.76 28.34
CA LEU A 403 1.82 -145.02 27.41
C LEU A 403 0.92 -146.12 27.99
N ASP A 404 -0.39 -145.93 27.88
CA ASP A 404 -1.37 -146.93 28.35
C ASP A 404 -1.39 -148.12 27.40
N ILE A 405 -1.08 -149.30 27.93
CA ILE A 405 -0.94 -150.56 27.20
C ILE A 405 -1.81 -151.62 27.84
N THR A 406 -3.12 -151.42 27.76
CA THR A 406 -4.13 -152.27 28.40
C THR A 406 -4.70 -153.39 27.49
N GLY A 407 -4.01 -153.77 26.40
CA GLY A 407 -4.46 -154.82 25.48
C GLY A 407 -3.35 -155.65 24.84
N GLU A 408 -3.70 -156.82 24.27
CA GLU A 408 -2.76 -157.73 23.58
C GLU A 408 -2.09 -157.10 22.34
N ARG A 409 -2.63 -155.99 21.82
CA ARG A 409 -2.10 -155.22 20.69
C ARG A 409 -2.24 -153.72 20.95
N PHE A 410 -1.20 -152.96 20.61
CA PHE A 410 -1.18 -151.50 20.74
C PHE A 410 -0.41 -150.86 19.58
N ALA A 411 -0.78 -149.63 19.23
CA ALA A 411 -0.16 -148.88 18.14
C ALA A 411 0.89 -147.92 18.71
N LEU A 412 2.07 -147.95 18.10
CA LEU A 412 3.19 -147.07 18.41
C LEU A 412 3.30 -146.05 17.27
N THR A 413 2.82 -144.84 17.54
CA THR A 413 2.84 -143.70 16.60
C THR A 413 4.03 -142.77 16.80
N GLU A 414 4.80 -142.98 17.87
CA GLU A 414 5.96 -142.18 18.23
C GLU A 414 7.10 -143.08 18.73
N ALA A 415 8.31 -142.52 18.82
CA ALA A 415 9.45 -143.18 19.42
C ALA A 415 9.17 -143.57 20.88
N VAL A 416 9.41 -144.84 21.23
CA VAL A 416 9.12 -145.37 22.56
C VAL A 416 10.27 -146.21 23.12
N ASN A 417 10.43 -146.15 24.43
CA ASN A 417 11.24 -147.10 25.19
C ASN A 417 10.33 -148.18 25.77
N ILE A 418 10.60 -149.43 25.40
CA ILE A 418 9.91 -150.62 25.88
C ILE A 418 10.83 -151.32 26.87
N ARG A 419 10.44 -151.36 28.14
CA ARG A 419 11.24 -151.94 29.23
C ARG A 419 10.48 -153.07 29.91
N ILE A 420 11.17 -154.19 30.08
CA ILE A 420 10.80 -155.32 30.92
C ILE A 420 11.82 -155.38 32.06
N PRO A 421 11.48 -154.95 33.29
CA PRO A 421 12.43 -154.83 34.38
C PRO A 421 13.24 -156.10 34.63
N GLY A 422 14.58 -155.98 34.60
CA GLY A 422 15.50 -157.09 34.83
C GLY A 422 15.66 -158.09 33.67
N VAL A 423 14.95 -157.88 32.54
CA VAL A 423 14.93 -158.83 31.42
C VAL A 423 15.36 -158.19 30.10
N MET A 424 14.73 -157.08 29.70
CA MET A 424 14.94 -156.48 28.38
C MET A 424 14.68 -154.99 28.41
N GLU A 425 15.48 -154.23 27.68
CA GLU A 425 15.20 -152.86 27.32
C GLU A 425 15.35 -152.74 25.81
N MET A 426 14.30 -152.26 25.16
CA MET A 426 14.20 -152.17 23.71
C MET A 426 13.66 -150.79 23.33
N GLN A 427 14.45 -150.03 22.59
CA GLN A 427 14.06 -148.73 22.07
C GLN A 427 13.58 -148.87 20.62
N LEU A 428 12.44 -148.28 20.32
CA LEU A 428 11.88 -148.23 18.97
C LEU A 428 11.82 -146.78 18.49
N SER A 429 12.43 -146.54 17.33
CA SER A 429 12.45 -145.25 16.64
C SER A 429 11.91 -145.37 15.21
N PRO A 430 11.49 -144.25 14.60
CA PRO A 430 11.37 -144.17 13.15
C PRO A 430 12.71 -144.52 12.46
N ALA A 431 12.64 -145.12 11.28
CA ALA A 431 13.83 -145.49 10.52
C ALA A 431 14.73 -144.26 10.27
N ASP A 432 16.05 -144.46 10.39
CA ASP A 432 17.08 -143.42 10.23
C ASP A 432 17.02 -142.26 11.24
N VAL A 433 16.36 -142.43 12.40
CA VAL A 433 16.33 -141.44 13.49
C VAL A 433 17.15 -141.91 14.69
N ASP A 434 18.21 -141.16 15.00
CA ASP A 434 18.96 -141.27 16.25
C ASP A 434 18.21 -140.52 17.36
N ILE A 435 17.66 -141.29 18.30
CA ILE A 435 16.87 -140.76 19.40
C ILE A 435 17.71 -139.90 20.35
N ASP A 436 18.94 -140.33 20.65
CA ASP A 436 19.80 -139.65 21.62
C ASP A 436 20.26 -138.31 21.04
N GLU A 437 20.63 -138.28 19.76
CA GLU A 437 21.00 -137.06 19.06
C GLU A 437 19.82 -136.07 18.94
N VAL A 438 18.63 -136.56 18.59
CA VAL A 438 17.43 -135.72 18.44
C VAL A 438 16.95 -135.19 19.80
N SER A 439 16.93 -136.03 20.84
CA SER A 439 16.53 -135.62 22.19
C SER A 439 17.51 -134.61 22.78
N ALA A 440 18.83 -134.81 22.60
CA ALA A 440 19.85 -133.84 23.02
C ALA A 440 19.69 -132.48 22.31
N LYS A 441 19.37 -132.49 21.00
CA LYS A 441 19.09 -131.25 20.25
C LYS A 441 17.82 -130.55 20.70
N ILE A 442 16.74 -131.29 21.01
CA ILE A 442 15.51 -130.71 21.56
C ILE A 442 15.79 -130.05 22.92
N SER A 443 16.45 -130.76 23.84
CA SER A 443 16.81 -130.23 25.16
C SER A 443 17.67 -128.96 25.05
N ALA A 444 18.70 -128.97 24.19
CA ALA A 444 19.56 -127.79 24.00
C ALA A 444 18.80 -126.57 23.44
N GLN A 445 17.83 -126.77 22.55
CA GLN A 445 17.00 -125.68 22.02
C GLN A 445 15.97 -125.20 23.05
N GLN A 446 15.39 -126.10 23.84
CA GLN A 446 14.46 -125.75 24.92
C GLN A 446 15.15 -125.00 26.06
N GLU A 447 16.37 -125.39 26.42
CA GLU A 447 17.21 -124.71 27.41
C GLU A 447 17.54 -123.28 26.94
N MET A 448 17.92 -123.10 25.67
CA MET A 448 18.15 -121.76 25.11
C MET A 448 16.89 -120.88 25.10
N ILE A 449 15.72 -121.45 24.78
CA ILE A 449 14.43 -120.74 24.88
C ILE A 449 14.16 -120.34 26.34
N HIS A 450 14.40 -121.25 27.29
CA HIS A 450 14.18 -121.01 28.71
C HIS A 450 15.09 -119.91 29.25
N GLU A 451 16.39 -119.93 28.92
CA GLU A 451 17.34 -118.88 29.32
C GLU A 451 16.92 -117.48 28.83
N ILE A 452 16.42 -117.39 27.59
CA ILE A 452 15.93 -116.12 27.03
C ILE A 452 14.65 -115.68 27.75
N PHE A 453 13.71 -116.60 27.98
CA PHE A 453 12.47 -116.32 28.71
C PHE A 453 12.70 -115.90 30.16
N GLU A 454 13.63 -116.57 30.86
CA GLU A 454 14.01 -116.23 32.23
C GLU A 454 14.66 -114.84 32.30
N ARG A 455 15.58 -114.53 31.37
CA ARG A 455 16.25 -113.22 31.28
C ARG A 455 15.27 -112.05 31.18
N TYR A 456 14.17 -112.24 30.45
CA TYR A 456 13.15 -111.21 30.24
C TYR A 456 11.89 -111.40 31.10
N SER A 457 11.87 -112.42 31.97
CA SER A 457 10.72 -112.77 32.81
C SER A 457 9.40 -112.94 32.02
N VAL A 458 9.47 -113.57 30.85
CA VAL A 458 8.31 -113.86 29.98
C VAL A 458 8.12 -115.37 29.84
N SER A 459 6.90 -115.83 29.57
CA SER A 459 6.58 -117.26 29.46
C SER A 459 6.44 -117.76 28.02
N ASP A 460 6.35 -116.85 27.04
CA ASP A 460 6.17 -117.17 25.63
C ASP A 460 6.77 -116.09 24.71
N ILE A 461 6.79 -116.39 23.41
CA ILE A 461 7.33 -115.49 22.41
C ILE A 461 6.45 -114.24 22.21
N ALA A 462 5.13 -114.36 22.41
CA ALA A 462 4.22 -113.23 22.31
C ALA A 462 4.52 -112.17 23.39
N GLY A 463 4.81 -112.60 24.61
CA GLY A 463 5.26 -111.75 25.71
C GLY A 463 6.61 -111.09 25.42
N LEU A 464 7.55 -111.81 24.81
CA LEU A 464 8.84 -111.27 24.40
C LEU A 464 8.71 -110.16 23.33
N GLU A 465 7.90 -110.40 22.28
CA GLU A 465 7.61 -109.41 21.24
C GLU A 465 6.84 -108.21 21.76
N GLN A 466 5.88 -108.44 22.68
CA GLN A 466 5.10 -107.38 23.29
C GLN A 466 5.96 -106.48 24.19
N LEU A 467 6.91 -107.06 24.93
CA LEU A 467 7.87 -106.32 25.74
C LEU A 467 8.77 -105.44 24.86
N ALA A 468 9.36 -106.00 23.80
CA ALA A 468 10.19 -105.26 22.86
C ALA A 468 9.41 -104.10 22.19
N LYS A 469 8.17 -104.36 21.75
CA LYS A 469 7.30 -103.34 21.15
C LYS A 469 6.94 -102.22 22.14
N LYS A 470 6.67 -102.56 23.40
CA LYS A 470 6.35 -101.57 24.44
C LYS A 470 7.56 -100.67 24.74
N ILE A 471 8.75 -101.25 24.90
CA ILE A 471 10.00 -100.51 25.12
C ILE A 471 10.32 -99.61 23.93
N ALA A 472 10.22 -100.12 22.71
CA ALA A 472 10.45 -99.34 21.49
C ALA A 472 9.47 -98.15 21.37
N ALA A 473 8.17 -98.38 21.64
CA ALA A 473 7.17 -97.33 21.61
C ALA A 473 7.42 -96.26 22.69
N ALA A 474 7.77 -96.65 23.92
CA ALA A 474 8.09 -95.72 25.00
C ALA A 474 9.35 -94.89 24.67
N ARG A 475 10.36 -95.51 24.06
CA ARG A 475 11.58 -94.82 23.61
C ARG A 475 11.29 -93.81 22.50
N THR A 476 10.55 -94.17 21.47
CA THR A 476 10.17 -93.24 20.39
C THR A 476 9.31 -92.09 20.92
N ALA A 477 8.41 -92.37 21.88
CA ALA A 477 7.61 -91.34 22.53
C ALA A 477 8.47 -90.38 23.36
N ALA A 478 9.47 -90.90 24.11
CA ALA A 478 10.42 -90.10 24.87
C ALA A 478 11.29 -89.22 23.96
N GLU A 479 11.83 -89.78 22.87
CA GLU A 479 12.59 -89.03 21.85
C GLU A 479 11.73 -87.93 21.21
N SER A 480 10.44 -88.20 20.96
CA SER A 480 9.50 -87.19 20.47
C SER A 480 9.19 -86.09 21.50
N ALA A 481 9.06 -86.44 22.78
CA ALA A 481 8.88 -85.46 23.86
C ALA A 481 10.15 -84.60 24.04
N GLU A 482 11.33 -85.20 23.95
CA GLU A 482 12.62 -84.51 24.00
C GLU A 482 12.79 -83.53 22.84
N MET A 483 12.45 -83.92 21.60
CA MET A 483 12.47 -83.00 20.45
C MET A 483 11.49 -81.83 20.62
N ARG A 484 10.28 -82.09 21.14
CA ARG A 484 9.28 -81.04 21.44
C ARG A 484 9.79 -80.09 22.51
N LEU A 485 10.41 -80.61 23.58
CA LEU A 485 11.01 -79.81 24.64
C LEU A 485 12.18 -78.96 24.11
N ALA A 486 13.09 -79.55 23.33
CA ALA A 486 14.20 -78.85 22.71
C ALA A 486 13.73 -77.73 21.76
N ALA A 487 12.68 -77.98 20.97
CA ALA A 487 12.08 -76.97 20.10
C ALA A 487 11.47 -75.80 20.88
N LEU A 488 10.85 -76.06 22.04
CA LEU A 488 10.26 -75.03 22.89
C LEU A 488 11.34 -74.18 23.61
N LEU A 489 12.40 -74.83 24.08
CA LEU A 489 13.50 -74.19 24.81
C LEU A 489 14.46 -73.42 23.88
N GLY A 490 14.63 -73.89 22.65
CA GLY A 490 15.49 -73.26 21.64
C GLY A 490 16.96 -73.26 22.03
N LYS A 491 17.48 -72.11 22.47
CA LYS A 491 18.89 -71.95 22.91
C LYS A 491 19.06 -72.03 24.43
N THR A 492 17.97 -71.94 25.17
CA THR A 492 17.99 -72.00 26.63
C THR A 492 17.92 -73.45 27.06
N ASP A 493 18.50 -73.81 28.20
CA ASP A 493 18.26 -75.12 28.81
C ASP A 493 17.08 -75.03 29.80
N TYR A 494 16.58 -76.20 30.22
CA TYR A 494 15.45 -76.26 31.13
C TYR A 494 15.76 -75.62 32.49
N ALA A 495 16.97 -75.86 33.03
CA ALA A 495 17.41 -75.28 34.30
C ALA A 495 17.52 -73.74 34.25
N GLY A 496 18.00 -73.18 33.14
CA GLY A 496 18.04 -71.74 32.93
C GLY A 496 16.64 -71.12 32.83
N LEU A 497 15.69 -71.81 32.17
CA LEU A 497 14.30 -71.36 32.12
C LEU A 497 13.60 -71.47 33.49
N GLU A 498 13.91 -72.51 34.26
CA GLU A 498 13.39 -72.70 35.62
C GLU A 498 13.88 -71.62 36.58
N SER A 499 15.18 -71.29 36.55
CA SER A 499 15.73 -70.18 37.33
C SER A 499 15.08 -68.85 36.95
N ALA A 500 14.97 -68.56 35.65
CA ALA A 500 14.34 -67.33 35.16
C ALA A 500 12.85 -67.23 35.55
N ALA A 501 12.13 -68.35 35.60
CA ALA A 501 10.76 -68.41 36.09
C ALA A 501 10.68 -68.19 37.61
N GLY A 502 11.62 -68.73 38.38
CA GLY A 502 11.70 -68.60 39.83
C GLY A 502 12.06 -67.19 40.32
N ASP A 503 12.81 -66.43 39.52
CA ASP A 503 13.19 -65.05 39.84
C ASP A 503 12.04 -64.04 39.62
N ILE A 504 10.97 -64.44 38.92
CA ILE A 504 9.79 -63.59 38.69
C ILE A 504 8.92 -63.60 39.94
N SER A 505 8.88 -62.47 40.64
CA SER A 505 8.06 -62.28 41.84
C SER A 505 6.66 -61.76 41.50
N GLY A 506 5.63 -62.35 42.14
CA GLY A 506 4.23 -61.89 42.07
C GLY A 506 3.28 -62.89 41.40
N GLU A 507 1.97 -62.73 41.61
CA GLU A 507 0.96 -63.50 40.88
C GLU A 507 0.82 -62.98 39.44
N PRO A 508 1.01 -63.84 38.42
CA PRO A 508 1.02 -63.39 37.03
C PRO A 508 -0.41 -63.15 36.52
N ARG A 509 -0.70 -61.90 36.14
CA ARG A 509 -1.97 -61.52 35.49
C ARG A 509 -2.14 -62.22 34.13
N PRO A 510 -3.38 -62.35 33.62
CA PRO A 510 -3.62 -62.88 32.29
C PRO A 510 -2.91 -62.04 31.21
N LEU A 511 -2.32 -62.73 30.21
CA LEU A 511 -1.61 -62.06 29.11
C LEU A 511 -2.51 -61.06 28.36
N GLU A 512 -3.79 -61.41 28.18
CA GLU A 512 -4.79 -60.58 27.49
C GLU A 512 -5.00 -59.22 28.18
N GLU A 513 -5.01 -59.20 29.52
CA GLU A 513 -5.16 -57.96 30.32
C GLU A 513 -3.92 -57.06 30.17
N ILE A 514 -2.73 -57.65 30.26
CA ILE A 514 -1.46 -56.95 30.08
C ILE A 514 -1.39 -56.35 28.66
N GLU A 515 -1.76 -57.11 27.63
CA GLU A 515 -1.76 -56.64 26.24
C GLU A 515 -2.83 -55.58 25.96
N ALA A 516 -3.97 -55.61 26.66
CA ALA A 516 -4.98 -54.56 26.57
C ALA A 516 -4.49 -53.25 27.21
N GLU A 517 -3.80 -53.32 28.35
CA GLU A 517 -3.18 -52.14 28.97
C GLU A 517 -2.03 -51.59 28.13
N ILE A 518 -1.18 -52.45 27.55
CA ILE A 518 -0.13 -52.03 26.61
C ILE A 518 -0.75 -51.28 25.43
N ARG A 519 -1.84 -51.79 24.85
CA ARG A 519 -2.58 -51.09 23.78
C ARG A 519 -3.18 -49.77 24.24
N THR A 520 -3.61 -49.66 25.49
CA THR A 520 -4.15 -48.42 26.04
C THR A 520 -3.05 -47.35 26.18
N VAL A 521 -1.84 -47.73 26.61
CA VAL A 521 -0.71 -46.80 26.81
C VAL A 521 0.04 -46.50 25.51
N CYS A 522 0.31 -47.52 24.71
CA CYS A 522 1.14 -47.43 23.50
C CYS A 522 0.32 -47.20 22.22
N GLY A 523 -1.01 -47.34 22.28
CA GLY A 523 -1.90 -47.25 21.13
C GLY A 523 -1.69 -48.41 20.16
N THR A 524 -1.55 -48.09 18.88
CA THR A 524 -1.26 -49.04 17.80
C THR A 524 0.23 -49.36 17.65
N SER A 525 1.09 -48.65 18.39
CA SER A 525 2.53 -48.84 18.30
C SER A 525 2.96 -50.05 19.12
N ASP A 526 3.94 -50.80 18.59
CA ASP A 526 4.66 -51.78 19.37
C ASP A 526 5.31 -51.14 20.61
N ALA A 527 5.25 -51.83 21.75
CA ALA A 527 5.66 -51.29 23.04
C ALA A 527 7.15 -50.90 23.06
N ALA A 528 8.02 -51.71 22.44
CA ALA A 528 9.45 -51.39 22.36
C ALA A 528 9.68 -50.13 21.52
N ARG A 529 9.02 -50.02 20.35
CA ARG A 529 9.09 -48.81 19.52
C ARG A 529 8.55 -47.57 20.22
N PHE A 530 7.44 -47.70 20.95
CA PHE A 530 6.86 -46.62 21.74
C PHE A 530 7.85 -46.11 22.79
N ILE A 531 8.46 -47.03 23.55
CA ILE A 531 9.47 -46.71 24.55
C ILE A 531 10.64 -45.96 23.91
N THR A 532 11.23 -46.48 22.83
CA THR A 532 12.36 -45.81 22.15
C THR A 532 12.02 -44.41 21.65
N ALA A 533 10.83 -44.21 21.08
CA ALA A 533 10.39 -42.90 20.59
C ALA A 533 10.21 -41.87 21.72
N ARG A 534 9.60 -42.30 22.82
CA ARG A 534 9.41 -41.44 24.00
C ARG A 534 10.73 -41.16 24.72
N GLU A 535 11.62 -42.14 24.83
CA GLU A 535 12.98 -41.97 25.35
C GLU A 535 13.77 -40.93 24.56
N THR A 536 13.70 -40.98 23.23
CA THR A 536 14.35 -39.99 22.37
C THR A 536 13.84 -38.57 22.66
N THR A 537 12.52 -38.43 22.86
CA THR A 537 11.90 -37.13 23.18
C THR A 537 12.34 -36.62 24.56
N VAL A 538 12.30 -37.48 25.58
CA VAL A 538 12.74 -37.15 26.94
C VAL A 538 14.23 -36.83 26.97
N SER A 539 15.05 -37.55 26.21
CA SER A 539 16.48 -37.28 26.10
C SER A 539 16.76 -35.94 25.42
N ALA A 540 15.99 -35.57 24.38
CA ALA A 540 16.08 -34.25 23.77
C ALA A 540 15.72 -33.14 24.77
N TYR A 541 14.65 -33.30 25.56
CA TYR A 541 14.30 -32.34 26.60
C TYR A 541 15.37 -32.27 27.71
N ALA A 542 15.92 -33.41 28.13
CA ALA A 542 17.01 -33.46 29.09
C ALA A 542 18.29 -32.79 28.57
N ALA A 543 18.59 -32.93 27.28
CA ALA A 543 19.73 -32.26 26.65
C ALA A 543 19.56 -30.74 26.58
N GLU A 544 18.35 -30.26 26.25
CA GLU A 544 18.06 -28.83 26.11
C GLU A 544 17.90 -28.12 27.47
N TYR A 545 17.29 -28.78 28.46
CA TYR A 545 16.87 -28.14 29.71
C TYR A 545 17.47 -28.77 30.99
N GLY A 546 18.21 -29.87 30.86
CA GLY A 546 18.81 -30.62 31.97
C GLY A 546 17.81 -31.45 32.77
N SER A 547 16.81 -30.79 33.37
CA SER A 547 15.77 -31.43 34.17
C SER A 547 14.46 -30.64 34.12
N ILE A 548 13.35 -31.25 34.56
CA ILE A 548 12.07 -30.54 34.73
C ILE A 548 12.22 -29.35 35.68
N SER A 549 13.02 -29.47 36.74
CA SER A 549 13.32 -28.35 37.65
C SER A 549 14.12 -27.25 36.96
N GLY A 550 15.08 -27.61 36.10
CA GLY A 550 15.83 -26.66 35.27
C GLY A 550 14.93 -25.92 34.28
N LEU A 551 14.00 -26.64 33.64
CA LEU A 551 12.98 -26.04 32.76
C LEU A 551 12.05 -25.09 33.53
N LYS A 552 11.62 -25.45 34.75
CA LYS A 552 10.82 -24.56 35.61
C LYS A 552 11.57 -23.29 35.99
N ALA A 553 12.85 -23.39 36.35
CA ALA A 553 13.68 -22.24 36.64
C ALA A 553 13.80 -21.32 35.41
N LYS A 554 14.12 -21.87 34.24
CA LYS A 554 14.17 -21.11 32.99
C LYS A 554 12.83 -20.43 32.66
N ALA A 555 11.71 -21.14 32.80
CA ALA A 555 10.38 -20.58 32.57
C ALA A 555 10.07 -19.44 33.55
N PHE A 556 10.51 -19.53 34.80
CA PHE A 556 10.37 -18.47 35.80
C PHE A 556 11.24 -17.24 35.48
N ASP A 557 12.49 -17.45 35.04
CA ASP A 557 13.38 -16.38 34.65
C ASP A 557 12.81 -15.61 33.44
N ILE A 558 12.38 -16.34 32.39
CA ILE A 558 11.73 -15.75 31.22
C ILE A 558 10.41 -15.07 31.59
N ALA A 559 9.64 -15.60 32.54
CA ALA A 559 8.42 -14.94 33.04
C ALA A 559 8.74 -13.61 33.72
N THR A 560 9.78 -13.58 34.54
CA THR A 560 10.22 -12.36 35.23
C THR A 560 10.73 -11.33 34.22
N GLU A 561 11.47 -11.76 33.18
CA GLU A 561 11.89 -10.89 32.08
C GLU A 561 10.70 -10.38 31.26
N PHE A 562 9.73 -11.24 30.98
CA PHE A 562 8.51 -10.87 30.26
C PHE A 562 7.71 -9.81 31.02
N ASP A 563 7.49 -9.99 32.32
CA ASP A 563 6.76 -9.03 33.14
C ASP A 563 7.48 -7.68 33.17
N LYS A 564 8.81 -7.67 33.35
CA LYS A 564 9.62 -6.43 33.27
C LYS A 564 9.55 -5.77 31.89
N ALA A 565 9.65 -6.55 30.82
CA ALA A 565 9.58 -6.05 29.45
C ALA A 565 8.18 -5.51 29.13
N LYS A 566 7.13 -6.13 29.65
CA LYS A 566 5.74 -5.70 29.51
C LYS A 566 5.48 -4.41 30.28
N GLU A 567 5.91 -4.30 31.54
CA GLU A 567 5.82 -3.04 32.30
C GLU A 567 6.57 -1.91 31.57
N ALA A 568 7.75 -2.19 31.01
CA ALA A 568 8.48 -1.24 30.21
C ALA A 568 7.79 -0.89 28.88
N ALA A 569 7.04 -1.81 28.27
CA ALA A 569 6.28 -1.55 27.05
C ALA A 569 4.97 -0.76 27.31
N GLU A 570 4.37 -0.97 28.48
CA GLU A 570 3.13 -0.32 28.93
C GLU A 570 3.38 1.06 29.57
N SER A 571 4.64 1.40 29.90
CA SER A 571 4.98 2.74 30.37
C SER A 571 4.49 3.78 29.36
N VAL A 572 3.58 4.66 29.80
CA VAL A 572 2.94 5.67 28.94
C VAL A 572 4.02 6.52 28.29
N SER A 573 4.06 6.46 26.96
CA SER A 573 4.88 7.35 26.15
C SER A 573 3.96 8.42 25.57
N ASP A 574 4.34 9.68 25.69
CA ASP A 574 3.60 10.84 25.15
C ASP A 574 3.74 10.91 23.60
N ILE A 575 3.52 9.79 22.91
CA ILE A 575 3.57 9.73 21.45
C ILE A 575 2.17 10.02 20.90
N PRO A 576 2.02 10.99 19.97
CA PRO A 576 0.76 11.26 19.29
C PRO A 576 0.17 10.02 18.60
N GLU A 577 -1.15 9.84 18.68
CA GLU A 577 -1.85 8.68 18.10
C GLU A 577 -1.60 8.52 16.59
N GLU A 578 -1.41 9.64 15.88
CA GLU A 578 -1.11 9.66 14.44
C GLU A 578 0.18 8.93 14.06
N TYR A 579 1.15 8.79 14.98
CA TYR A 579 2.43 8.12 14.72
C TYR A 579 2.45 6.65 15.18
N LEU A 580 1.50 6.22 16.00
CA LEU A 580 1.49 4.85 16.57
C LEU A 580 1.33 3.75 15.50
N GLY A 581 0.79 4.09 14.33
CA GLY A 581 0.66 3.17 13.19
C GLY A 581 1.94 2.97 12.37
N ILE A 582 3.00 3.75 12.63
CA ILE A 582 4.25 3.68 11.86
C ILE A 582 5.09 2.48 12.32
N ALA A 583 5.17 1.46 11.47
CA ALA A 583 5.87 0.22 11.77
C ALA A 583 7.41 0.38 11.83
N ASP A 584 7.96 1.24 10.97
CA ASP A 584 9.39 1.52 10.87
C ASP A 584 9.66 3.03 11.00
N PRO A 585 9.95 3.51 12.21
CA PRO A 585 10.21 4.93 12.46
C PRO A 585 11.48 5.44 11.77
N GLU A 586 12.51 4.61 11.60
CA GLU A 586 13.76 5.02 10.95
C GLU A 586 13.54 5.24 9.45
N SER A 587 12.84 4.31 8.79
CA SER A 587 12.49 4.46 7.38
C SER A 587 11.59 5.68 7.13
N HIS A 588 10.60 5.91 8.01
CA HIS A 588 9.74 7.09 7.89
C HIS A 588 10.51 8.40 8.10
N LEU A 589 11.42 8.45 9.08
CA LEU A 589 12.28 9.61 9.33
C LEU A 589 13.18 9.92 8.13
N ALA A 590 13.77 8.89 7.50
CA ALA A 590 14.59 9.04 6.32
C ALA A 590 13.79 9.56 5.10
N ALA A 591 12.54 9.11 4.94
CA ALA A 591 11.66 9.61 3.89
C ALA A 591 11.36 11.11 4.06
N LEU A 592 10.99 11.54 5.27
CA LEU A 592 10.75 12.95 5.59
C LEU A 592 12.01 13.81 5.40
N GLN A 593 13.19 13.27 5.75
CA GLN A 593 14.46 13.95 5.50
C GLN A 593 14.73 14.12 4.00
N GLY A 594 14.45 13.09 3.19
CA GLY A 594 14.57 13.14 1.74
C GLY A 594 13.62 14.17 1.11
N GLU A 595 12.37 14.22 1.57
CA GLU A 595 11.38 15.22 1.14
C GLU A 595 11.85 16.65 1.46
N ALA A 596 12.36 16.89 2.67
CA ALA A 596 12.90 18.21 3.05
C ALA A 596 14.12 18.60 2.20
N GLN A 597 15.03 17.66 1.91
CA GLN A 597 16.18 17.90 1.04
C GLN A 597 15.76 18.22 -0.40
N ALA A 598 14.79 17.48 -0.95
CA ALA A 598 14.26 17.73 -2.29
C ALA A 598 13.57 19.10 -2.37
N ALA A 599 12.73 19.44 -1.38
CA ALA A 599 12.08 20.75 -1.29
C ALA A 599 13.10 21.89 -1.19
N LYS A 600 14.21 21.67 -0.46
CA LYS A 600 15.30 22.64 -0.33
C LYS A 600 15.98 22.91 -1.67
N ALA A 601 16.30 21.86 -2.43
CA ALA A 601 16.89 21.99 -3.75
C ALA A 601 16.00 22.78 -4.72
N LEU A 602 14.69 22.48 -4.74
CA LEU A 602 13.72 23.21 -5.57
C LEU A 602 13.60 24.68 -5.17
N ARG A 603 13.64 24.99 -3.87
CA ARG A 603 13.62 26.37 -3.38
C ARG A 603 14.90 27.13 -3.74
N GLU A 604 16.06 26.49 -3.73
CA GLU A 604 17.34 27.09 -4.14
C GLU A 604 17.38 27.39 -5.65
N GLU A 605 16.82 26.51 -6.48
CA GLU A 605 16.62 26.75 -7.91
C GLU A 605 15.69 27.95 -8.15
N ALA A 606 14.50 27.96 -7.53
CA ALA A 606 13.55 29.06 -7.64
C ALA A 606 14.12 30.41 -7.13
N LEU A 607 14.98 30.39 -6.10
CA LEU A 607 15.67 31.59 -5.63
C LEU A 607 16.63 32.14 -6.70
N THR A 608 17.34 31.25 -7.38
CA THR A 608 18.29 31.62 -8.44
C THR A 608 17.56 32.27 -9.60
N ASP A 609 16.44 31.68 -10.04
CA ASP A 609 15.59 32.21 -11.12
C ASP A 609 14.97 33.56 -10.75
N ARG A 610 14.46 33.69 -9.53
CA ARG A 610 13.95 34.96 -9.00
C ARG A 610 15.03 36.04 -9.00
N THR A 611 16.23 35.72 -8.53
CA THR A 611 17.34 36.67 -8.48
C THR A 611 17.73 37.11 -9.90
N ALA A 612 17.80 36.18 -10.86
CA ALA A 612 18.08 36.49 -12.25
C ALA A 612 16.97 37.34 -12.92
N ALA A 613 15.69 37.12 -12.59
CA ALA A 613 14.59 37.95 -13.06
C ALA A 613 14.67 39.38 -12.50
N VAL A 614 14.95 39.53 -11.20
CA VAL A 614 15.09 40.85 -10.56
C VAL A 614 16.28 41.62 -11.13
N SER A 615 17.44 40.98 -11.32
CA SER A 615 18.61 41.63 -11.93
C SER A 615 18.34 42.08 -13.37
N ARG A 616 17.60 41.29 -14.16
CA ARG A 616 17.18 41.69 -15.51
C ARG A 616 16.27 42.92 -15.49
N LEU A 617 15.28 42.95 -14.60
CA LEU A 617 14.40 44.11 -14.45
C LEU A 617 15.19 45.35 -14.03
N GLN A 618 16.12 45.23 -13.07
CA GLN A 618 16.97 46.35 -12.64
C GLN A 618 17.79 46.92 -13.79
N SER A 619 18.43 46.06 -14.60
CA SER A 619 19.20 46.52 -15.77
C SER A 619 18.36 47.29 -16.80
N LEU A 620 17.09 46.93 -16.99
CA LEU A 620 16.19 47.61 -17.93
C LEU A 620 15.62 48.93 -17.40
N THR A 621 15.74 49.19 -16.10
CA THR A 621 15.25 50.42 -15.46
C THR A 621 16.37 51.43 -15.16
N GLU A 622 17.63 51.00 -15.21
CA GLU A 622 18.81 51.86 -15.03
C GLU A 622 19.31 52.47 -16.35
N ASP A 623 19.02 51.82 -17.49
CA ASP A 623 19.22 52.33 -18.86
C ASP A 623 18.08 53.27 -19.31
#